data_AF-A0A0L6UJV6-F1
#
_entry.id   AF-A0A0L6UJV6-F1
#
_cell.length_a   1.000
_cell.length_b   1.000
_cell.length_c   1.000
_cell.angle_alpha   90.00
_cell.angle_beta   90.00
_cell.angle_gamma   90.00
#
_symmetry.space_group_name_H-M   'P 1'
#
loop_
_entity.id
_entity.type
_entity.pdbx_description
1 polymer ?
#
loop_
_entity_poly.entity_id
_entity_poly.type
_entity_poly.pdbx_seq_one_letter_code
_entity_poly.pdbx_strand_id
1 'polypeptide(L)'
;MTDHKSLPILTGSNFISWKIRIKGYCMQHGLSKYLEPTKPPADPTQLDAYEEKLLKVAGILHQTMGDTNYQRFVTKTNEKVPSDIWSKLMNYYESSSIQNQSIVFQDFISFSYRKDIATFLDDLDARLSKMAAVGLVIGEPGDLRESLAAEIILHKLPEEHSAIKAVLHQQRPLKISVIKEALDNKRREASSGASESAPTIKQESAYKAARTWPTCQPGLGLTLRRSTRRRLERKD
;
A
#
# COMPACT_ATOMS: atom_id res chain seq x y z
N MET A 1 -8.25 15.82 -31.54
CA MET A 1 -8.43 16.63 -30.32
C MET A 1 -7.81 15.85 -29.18
N THR A 2 -6.62 16.23 -28.72
CA THR A 2 -5.96 15.60 -27.57
C THR A 2 -6.64 16.07 -26.29
N ASP A 3 -7.14 15.11 -25.53
CA ASP A 3 -7.81 15.30 -24.24
C ASP A 3 -6.84 15.96 -23.26
N HIS A 4 -6.87 17.30 -23.15
CA HIS A 4 -6.06 18.02 -22.16
C HIS A 4 -6.69 17.80 -20.79
N LYS A 5 -6.32 16.70 -20.12
CA LYS A 5 -6.62 16.50 -18.70
C LYS A 5 -6.10 17.72 -17.94
N SER A 6 -7.03 18.48 -17.35
CA SER A 6 -6.71 19.62 -16.52
C SER A 6 -5.75 19.23 -15.40
N LEU A 7 -4.82 20.12 -15.07
CA LEU A 7 -3.92 19.92 -13.94
C LEU A 7 -4.74 19.88 -12.64
N PRO A 8 -4.36 19.03 -11.67
CA PRO A 8 -5.09 18.91 -10.42
C PRO A 8 -5.00 20.21 -9.60
N ILE A 9 -6.05 20.54 -8.86
CA ILE A 9 -6.00 21.58 -7.83
C ILE A 9 -5.42 20.99 -6.54
N LEU A 10 -4.48 21.70 -5.92
CA LEU A 10 -3.86 21.31 -4.65
C LEU A 10 -4.88 21.40 -3.52
N THR A 11 -4.98 20.32 -2.77
CA THR A 11 -5.75 20.21 -1.53
C THR A 11 -4.83 19.73 -0.41
N GLY A 12 -5.34 19.69 0.82
CA GLY A 12 -4.58 19.18 1.97
C GLY A 12 -4.16 17.71 1.85
N SER A 13 -4.80 16.93 0.97
CA SER A 13 -4.64 15.46 0.94
C SER A 13 -3.97 14.93 -0.33
N ASN A 14 -3.77 15.76 -1.37
CA ASN A 14 -3.26 15.32 -2.67
C ASN A 14 -1.87 15.89 -3.04
N PHE A 15 -1.18 16.54 -2.11
CA PHE A 15 0.06 17.28 -2.37
C PHE A 15 1.12 16.48 -3.15
N ILE A 16 1.38 15.22 -2.78
CA ILE A 16 2.38 14.37 -3.47
C ILE A 16 2.01 14.16 -4.94
N SER A 17 0.77 13.74 -5.21
CA SER A 17 0.27 13.54 -6.57
C SER A 17 0.24 14.85 -7.36
N TRP A 18 -0.14 15.96 -6.71
CA TRP A 18 -0.13 17.29 -7.30
C TRP A 18 1.29 17.71 -7.70
N LYS A 19 2.26 17.61 -6.78
CA LYS A 19 3.68 17.93 -6.99
C LYS A 19 4.24 17.19 -8.20
N ILE A 20 3.98 15.89 -8.31
CA ILE A 20 4.42 15.05 -9.44
C ILE A 20 3.84 15.57 -10.76
N ARG A 21 2.54 15.88 -10.81
CA ARG A 21 1.89 16.36 -12.04
C ARG A 21 2.37 17.74 -12.48
N ILE A 22 2.55 18.67 -11.54
CA ILE A 22 3.08 20.01 -11.86
C ILE A 22 4.53 19.91 -12.37
N LYS A 23 5.38 19.12 -11.70
CA LYS A 23 6.75 18.88 -12.19
C LYS A 23 6.75 18.26 -13.60
N GLY A 24 5.96 17.21 -13.83
CA GLY A 24 5.85 16.55 -15.12
C GLY A 24 5.38 17.50 -16.24
N TYR A 25 4.37 18.32 -15.95
CA TYR A 25 3.90 19.35 -16.87
C TYR A 25 5.00 20.37 -17.20
N CYS A 26 5.65 20.93 -16.19
CA CYS A 26 6.77 21.86 -16.41
C CYS A 26 7.91 21.22 -17.20
N MET A 27 8.22 19.94 -16.99
CA MET A 27 9.23 19.21 -17.77
C MET A 27 8.83 19.09 -19.25
N GLN A 28 7.59 18.71 -19.53
CA GLN A 28 7.08 18.58 -20.90
C GLN A 28 7.16 19.90 -21.69
N HIS A 29 7.07 21.03 -20.99
CA HIS A 29 7.11 22.37 -21.59
C HIS A 29 8.47 23.07 -21.47
N GLY A 30 9.53 22.40 -20.99
CA GLY A 30 10.86 23.00 -20.82
C GLY A 30 10.93 24.12 -19.75
N LEU A 31 9.99 24.09 -18.80
CA LEU A 31 9.79 25.08 -17.74
C LEU A 31 10.30 24.60 -16.37
N SER A 32 10.66 23.33 -16.21
CA SER A 32 11.00 22.72 -14.90
C SER A 32 12.06 23.49 -14.11
N LYS A 33 13.08 24.02 -14.79
CA LYS A 33 14.17 24.77 -14.16
C LYS A 33 13.73 26.05 -13.45
N TYR A 34 12.56 26.60 -13.79
CA TYR A 34 12.03 27.83 -13.17
C TYR A 34 11.23 27.55 -11.89
N LEU A 35 11.07 26.29 -11.49
CA LEU A 35 10.58 25.92 -10.14
C LEU A 35 11.67 26.10 -9.08
N GLU A 36 12.93 26.28 -9.50
CA GLU A 36 14.08 26.52 -8.65
C GLU A 36 14.63 27.94 -8.89
N PRO A 37 15.41 28.51 -7.95
CA PRO A 37 16.03 29.81 -8.14
C PRO A 37 16.90 29.82 -9.40
N THR A 38 16.60 30.73 -10.33
CA THR A 38 17.37 30.92 -11.57
C THR A 38 17.94 32.33 -11.63
N LYS A 39 19.07 32.47 -12.32
CA LYS A 39 19.68 33.78 -12.56
C LYS A 39 19.15 34.33 -13.89
N PRO A 40 18.82 35.63 -13.96
CA PRO A 40 18.51 36.29 -15.22
C PRO A 40 19.65 36.12 -16.24
N PRO A 41 19.35 36.01 -17.54
CA PRO A 41 20.37 36.02 -18.59
C PRO A 41 21.18 37.33 -18.56
N ALA A 42 22.47 37.25 -18.88
CA ALA A 42 23.32 38.44 -19.01
C ALA A 42 23.05 39.23 -20.30
N ASP A 43 22.56 38.55 -21.33
CA ASP A 43 22.16 39.13 -22.61
C ASP A 43 20.78 39.79 -22.49
N PRO A 44 20.68 41.13 -22.67
CA PRO A 44 19.41 41.85 -22.58
C PRO A 44 18.35 41.35 -23.56
N THR A 45 18.74 40.79 -24.71
CA THR A 45 17.79 40.29 -25.72
C THR A 45 17.04 39.03 -25.28
N GLN A 46 17.53 38.35 -24.24
CA GLN A 46 16.94 37.14 -23.67
C GLN A 46 16.11 37.41 -22.42
N LEU A 47 16.11 38.64 -21.92
CA LEU A 47 15.46 39.00 -20.66
C LEU A 47 13.94 38.84 -20.75
N ASP A 48 13.31 39.36 -21.80
CA ASP A 48 11.86 39.25 -22.01
C ASP A 48 11.40 37.79 -22.06
N ALA A 49 12.12 36.95 -22.82
CA ALA A 49 11.83 35.52 -22.93
C ALA A 49 12.06 34.76 -21.61
N TYR A 50 12.96 35.24 -20.75
CA TYR A 50 13.19 34.70 -19.42
C TYR A 50 12.03 35.07 -18.47
N GLU A 51 11.63 36.35 -18.44
CA GLU A 51 10.52 36.84 -17.63
C GLU A 51 9.19 36.18 -18.05
N GLU A 52 8.96 36.00 -19.35
CA GLU A 52 7.79 35.29 -19.86
C GLU A 52 7.72 33.85 -19.32
N LYS A 53 8.86 33.15 -19.22
CA LYS A 53 8.91 31.79 -18.66
C LYS A 53 8.65 31.77 -17.15
N LEU A 54 9.17 32.74 -16.41
CA LEU A 54 8.84 32.89 -14.97
C LEU A 54 7.34 33.10 -14.78
N LEU A 55 6.75 34.01 -15.56
CA LEU A 55 5.31 34.30 -15.51
C LEU A 55 4.47 33.08 -15.90
N LYS A 56 4.89 32.29 -16.90
CA LYS A 56 4.21 31.04 -17.27
C LYS A 56 4.18 30.05 -16.10
N VAL A 57 5.32 29.85 -15.41
CA VAL A 57 5.35 28.95 -14.25
C VAL A 57 4.56 29.50 -13.07
N ALA A 58 4.66 30.80 -12.77
CA ALA A 58 3.84 31.43 -11.74
C ALA A 58 2.34 31.27 -12.04
N GLY A 59 1.93 31.48 -13.28
CA GLY A 59 0.55 31.27 -13.74
C GLY A 59 0.07 29.83 -13.57
N ILE A 60 0.90 28.84 -13.91
CA ILE A 60 0.60 27.42 -13.67
C ILE A 60 0.37 27.17 -12.18
N LEU A 61 1.24 27.69 -11.32
CA LEU A 61 1.11 27.53 -9.86
C LEU A 61 -0.17 28.19 -9.35
N HIS A 62 -0.47 29.42 -9.77
CA HIS A 62 -1.67 30.15 -9.35
C HIS A 62 -2.96 29.38 -9.70
N GLN A 63 -3.02 28.82 -10.91
CA GLN A 63 -4.18 28.06 -11.37
C GLN A 63 -4.35 26.72 -10.67
N THR A 64 -3.29 26.18 -10.08
CA THR A 64 -3.28 24.80 -9.57
C THR A 64 -3.14 24.70 -8.07
N MET A 65 -2.79 25.77 -7.34
CA MET A 65 -2.63 25.69 -5.89
C MET A 65 -3.95 25.84 -5.09
N GLY A 66 -4.99 26.39 -5.70
CA GLY A 66 -6.28 26.68 -5.05
C GLY A 66 -6.24 27.89 -4.10
N ASP A 67 -7.41 28.48 -3.84
CA ASP A 67 -7.53 29.79 -3.17
C ASP A 67 -6.92 29.83 -1.77
N THR A 68 -7.13 28.79 -0.95
CA THR A 68 -6.60 28.72 0.41
C THR A 68 -5.06 28.78 0.42
N ASN A 69 -4.41 28.07 -0.49
CA ASN A 69 -2.95 28.08 -0.59
C ASN A 69 -2.45 29.37 -1.23
N TYR A 70 -3.18 29.89 -2.21
CA TYR A 70 -2.86 31.18 -2.82
C TYR A 70 -2.79 32.28 -1.77
N GLN A 71 -3.86 32.45 -0.98
CA GLN A 71 -3.91 33.45 0.10
C GLN A 71 -2.81 33.26 1.15
N ARG A 72 -2.37 32.03 1.36
CA ARG A 72 -1.35 31.70 2.38
C ARG A 72 0.08 31.95 1.88
N PHE A 73 0.39 31.61 0.64
CA PHE A 73 1.78 31.53 0.16
C PHE A 73 2.16 32.59 -0.86
N VAL A 74 1.17 33.20 -1.53
CA VAL A 74 1.38 34.24 -2.53
C VAL A 74 1.25 35.62 -1.88
N THR A 75 2.24 36.47 -2.15
CA THR A 75 2.37 37.85 -1.70
C THR A 75 2.69 38.72 -2.91
N LYS A 76 2.45 40.03 -2.80
CA LYS A 76 2.78 41.00 -3.87
C LYS A 76 4.26 40.94 -4.32
N THR A 77 5.14 40.48 -3.44
CA THR A 77 6.58 40.37 -3.69
C THR A 77 6.98 39.10 -4.43
N ASN A 78 6.21 38.00 -4.30
CA ASN A 78 6.59 36.70 -4.89
C ASN A 78 5.61 36.19 -5.97
N GLU A 79 4.51 36.90 -6.25
CA GLU A 79 3.49 36.51 -7.24
C GLU A 79 4.01 36.26 -8.66
N LYS A 80 5.20 36.79 -8.99
CA LYS A 80 5.90 36.56 -10.27
C LYS A 80 7.19 35.74 -10.11
N VAL A 81 7.46 35.25 -8.91
CA VAL A 81 8.67 34.50 -8.55
C VAL A 81 8.28 33.05 -8.25
N PRO A 82 8.14 32.19 -9.28
CA PRO A 82 7.65 30.83 -9.12
C PRO A 82 8.49 29.98 -8.17
N SER A 83 9.81 30.18 -8.11
CA SER A 83 10.71 29.46 -7.20
C SER A 83 10.38 29.69 -5.73
N ASP A 84 9.98 30.91 -5.37
CA ASP A 84 9.64 31.27 -3.99
C ASP A 84 8.31 30.66 -3.57
N ILE A 85 7.32 30.72 -4.48
CA ILE A 85 6.01 30.08 -4.28
C ILE A 85 6.19 28.57 -4.13
N TRP A 86 6.94 27.95 -5.05
CA TRP A 86 7.21 26.53 -5.05
C TRP A 86 7.91 26.10 -3.76
N SER A 87 8.96 26.81 -3.35
CA SER A 87 9.70 26.53 -2.12
C SER A 87 8.82 26.63 -0.87
N LYS A 88 7.96 27.65 -0.78
CA LYS A 88 6.99 27.77 0.33
C LYS A 88 6.03 26.59 0.39
N LEU A 89 5.51 26.14 -0.76
CA LEU A 89 4.63 24.96 -0.84
C LEU A 89 5.37 23.69 -0.41
N MET A 90 6.58 23.46 -0.94
CA MET A 90 7.39 22.29 -0.56
C MET A 90 7.68 22.32 0.94
N ASN A 91 8.15 23.45 1.47
CA ASN A 91 8.49 23.58 2.88
C ASN A 91 7.29 23.41 3.81
N TYR A 92 6.08 23.77 3.38
CA TYR A 92 4.88 23.59 4.19
C TYR A 92 4.42 22.13 4.20
N TYR A 93 4.25 21.54 3.02
CA TYR A 93 3.66 20.20 2.89
C TYR A 93 4.67 19.06 3.15
N GLU A 94 5.95 19.30 2.89
CA GLU A 94 7.05 18.39 3.21
C GLU A 94 7.74 18.76 4.53
N SER A 95 7.15 19.70 5.29
CA SER A 95 7.63 20.03 6.62
C SER A 95 7.60 18.79 7.51
N SER A 96 8.70 18.47 8.17
CA SER A 96 8.72 17.55 9.31
C SER A 96 8.24 18.20 10.61
N SER A 97 7.61 19.38 10.54
CA SER A 97 7.05 20.03 11.74
C SER A 97 6.03 19.13 12.43
N ILE A 98 6.03 19.17 13.76
CA ILE A 98 5.11 18.39 14.61
C ILE A 98 3.65 18.58 14.19
N GLN A 99 3.27 19.80 13.78
CA GLN A 99 1.91 20.07 13.31
C GLN A 99 1.57 19.31 12.02
N ASN A 100 2.47 19.29 11.03
CA ASN A 100 2.25 18.57 9.77
C ASN A 100 2.26 17.06 10.01
N GLN A 101 3.20 16.58 10.82
CA GLN A 101 3.24 15.20 11.29
C GLN A 101 1.93 14.79 11.96
N SER A 102 1.39 15.62 12.86
CA SER A 102 0.10 15.38 13.52
C SER A 102 -1.04 15.28 12.51
N ILE A 103 -1.13 16.19 11.52
CA ILE A 103 -2.18 16.14 10.47
C ILE A 103 -2.08 14.85 9.64
N VAL A 104 -0.87 14.47 9.23
CA VAL A 104 -0.66 13.24 8.43
C VAL A 104 -0.94 11.99 9.27
N PHE A 105 -0.56 11.97 10.54
CA PHE A 105 -0.91 10.89 11.46
C PHE A 105 -2.42 10.80 11.68
N GLN A 106 -3.13 11.94 11.77
CA GLN A 106 -4.59 11.96 11.84
C GLN A 106 -5.24 11.39 10.57
N ASP A 107 -4.73 11.70 9.36
CA ASP A 107 -5.17 11.06 8.09
C ASP A 107 -4.95 9.53 8.14
N PHE A 108 -3.82 9.08 8.68
CA PHE A 108 -3.54 7.64 8.85
C PHE A 108 -4.48 6.95 9.85
N ILE A 109 -4.78 7.54 11.00
CA ILE A 109 -5.68 6.87 11.97
C ILE A 109 -7.16 6.97 11.57
N SER A 110 -7.55 7.97 10.78
CA SER A 110 -8.95 8.20 10.39
C SER A 110 -9.39 7.46 9.12
N PHE A 111 -8.47 7.04 8.23
CA PHE A 111 -8.90 6.33 7.02
C PHE A 111 -9.58 4.99 7.34
N SER A 112 -10.58 4.63 6.55
CA SER A 112 -11.40 3.43 6.74
C SER A 112 -11.35 2.51 5.52
N TYR A 113 -11.75 1.25 5.71
CA TYR A 113 -11.99 0.32 4.62
C TYR A 113 -13.23 0.75 3.82
N ARG A 114 -13.11 0.88 2.49
CA ARG A 114 -14.17 1.48 1.65
C ARG A 114 -14.87 0.50 0.71
N LYS A 115 -14.12 -0.37 0.04
CA LYS A 115 -14.63 -1.14 -1.10
C LYS A 115 -14.12 -2.58 -1.07
N ASP A 116 -12.88 -2.77 -1.49
CA ASP A 116 -12.25 -4.07 -1.61
C ASP A 116 -10.83 -4.03 -1.03
N ILE A 117 -10.24 -5.21 -0.86
CA ILE A 117 -8.88 -5.35 -0.30
C ILE A 117 -7.86 -4.62 -1.16
N ALA A 118 -8.00 -4.64 -2.49
CA ALA A 118 -7.07 -3.93 -3.39
C ALA A 118 -7.09 -2.42 -3.13
N THR A 119 -8.29 -1.83 -3.11
CA THR A 119 -8.49 -0.42 -2.80
C THR A 119 -7.93 -0.08 -1.42
N PHE A 120 -8.15 -0.94 -0.42
CA PHE A 120 -7.62 -0.74 0.94
C PHE A 120 -6.08 -0.77 0.99
N LEU A 121 -5.43 -1.67 0.25
CA LEU A 121 -3.97 -1.76 0.17
C LEU A 121 -3.37 -0.52 -0.52
N ASP A 122 -3.95 -0.08 -1.64
CA ASP A 122 -3.52 1.16 -2.33
C ASP A 122 -3.68 2.38 -1.41
N ASP A 123 -4.83 2.45 -0.74
CA ASP A 123 -5.16 3.46 0.25
C ASP A 123 -4.16 3.44 1.42
N LEU A 124 -3.77 2.27 1.92
CA LEU A 124 -2.78 2.10 3.00
C LEU A 124 -1.40 2.57 2.54
N ASP A 125 -0.94 2.14 1.37
CA ASP A 125 0.36 2.53 0.81
C ASP A 125 0.49 4.04 0.60
N ALA A 126 -0.58 4.68 0.16
CA ALA A 126 -0.63 6.12 0.02
C ALA A 126 -0.41 6.84 1.37
N ARG A 127 -1.02 6.38 2.47
CA ARG A 127 -0.84 7.01 3.80
C ARG A 127 0.53 6.69 4.40
N LEU A 128 1.02 5.47 4.26
CA LEU A 128 2.37 5.11 4.71
C LEU A 128 3.43 5.98 4.01
N SER A 129 3.26 6.22 2.71
CA SER A 129 4.13 7.11 1.94
C SER A 129 4.05 8.56 2.42
N LYS A 130 2.85 9.06 2.74
CA LYS A 130 2.67 10.41 3.31
C LYS A 130 3.35 10.55 4.68
N MET A 131 3.21 9.56 5.56
CA MET A 131 3.87 9.55 6.87
C MET A 131 5.40 9.60 6.72
N ALA A 132 5.96 8.75 5.87
CA ALA A 132 7.40 8.76 5.58
C ALA A 132 7.87 10.11 5.02
N ALA A 133 7.07 10.74 4.14
CA ALA A 133 7.39 12.04 3.55
C ALA A 133 7.48 13.20 4.56
N VAL A 134 6.83 13.08 5.72
CA VAL A 134 6.92 14.07 6.82
C VAL A 134 7.86 13.63 7.94
N GLY A 135 8.65 12.58 7.71
CA GLY A 135 9.62 12.05 8.66
C GLY A 135 9.02 11.21 9.79
N LEU A 136 7.79 10.70 9.65
CA LEU A 136 7.23 9.68 10.55
C LEU A 136 7.55 8.30 9.99
N VAL A 137 8.71 7.76 10.35
CA VAL A 137 9.16 6.46 9.85
C VAL A 137 8.74 5.38 10.82
N ILE A 138 7.88 4.47 10.35
CA ILE A 138 7.37 3.40 11.20
C ILE A 138 8.48 2.43 11.55
N GLY A 139 8.66 2.16 12.85
CA GLY A 139 9.68 1.25 13.37
C GLY A 139 11.00 1.90 13.78
N GLU A 140 11.20 3.19 13.47
CA GLU A 140 12.34 3.95 13.98
C GLU A 140 12.18 4.30 15.48
N PRO A 141 13.26 4.32 16.27
CA PRO A 141 13.20 4.71 17.68
C PRO A 141 12.76 6.17 17.84
N GLY A 142 11.64 6.40 18.52
CA GLY A 142 11.08 7.74 18.78
C GLY A 142 9.84 8.07 17.96
N ASP A 143 9.56 7.30 16.91
CA ASP A 143 8.36 7.41 16.08
C ASP A 143 7.30 6.35 16.44
N LEU A 144 6.34 6.12 15.55
CA LEU A 144 5.32 5.08 15.69
C LEU A 144 5.95 3.69 15.58
N ARG A 145 5.88 2.91 16.68
CA ARG A 145 6.28 1.50 16.68
C ARG A 145 5.51 0.70 15.63
N GLU A 146 6.22 -0.11 14.85
CA GLU A 146 5.63 -0.92 13.78
C GLU A 146 4.48 -1.81 14.27
N SER A 147 4.63 -2.45 15.43
CA SER A 147 3.59 -3.30 16.00
C SER A 147 2.31 -2.53 16.31
N LEU A 148 2.41 -1.29 16.81
CA LEU A 148 1.25 -0.45 17.08
C LEU A 148 0.57 0.01 15.78
N ALA A 149 1.37 0.40 14.78
CA ALA A 149 0.85 0.72 13.45
C ALA A 149 0.10 -0.48 12.84
N ALA A 150 0.67 -1.67 12.97
CA ALA A 150 0.06 -2.90 12.48
C ALA A 150 -1.27 -3.22 13.17
N GLU A 151 -1.38 -3.03 14.49
CA GLU A 151 -2.65 -3.18 15.23
C GLU A 151 -3.71 -2.15 14.80
N ILE A 152 -3.30 -0.90 14.55
CA ILE A 152 -4.19 0.15 14.02
C ILE A 152 -4.73 -0.27 12.63
N ILE A 153 -3.88 -0.80 11.77
CA ILE A 153 -4.28 -1.27 10.43
C ILE A 153 -5.24 -2.46 10.55
N LEU A 154 -4.95 -3.40 11.44
CA LEU A 154 -5.79 -4.59 11.68
C LEU A 154 -7.21 -4.20 12.14
N HIS A 155 -7.33 -3.19 13.00
CA HIS A 155 -8.62 -2.68 13.49
C HIS A 155 -9.47 -2.03 12.40
N LYS A 156 -8.86 -1.57 11.30
CA LYS A 156 -9.60 -0.94 10.18
C LYS A 156 -10.28 -1.97 9.27
N LEU A 157 -9.94 -3.25 9.40
CA LEU A 157 -10.57 -4.30 8.60
C LEU A 157 -11.99 -4.60 9.12
N PRO A 158 -13.00 -4.67 8.24
CA PRO A 158 -14.37 -5.03 8.63
C PRO A 158 -14.46 -6.48 9.12
N GLU A 159 -15.55 -6.80 9.82
CA GLU A 159 -15.83 -8.13 10.37
C GLU A 159 -15.97 -9.23 9.30
N GLU A 160 -16.26 -8.84 8.06
CA GLU A 160 -16.23 -9.74 6.90
C GLU A 160 -14.86 -10.43 6.72
N HIS A 161 -13.78 -9.80 7.19
CA HIS A 161 -12.42 -10.34 7.16
C HIS A 161 -11.99 -10.92 8.51
N SER A 162 -12.93 -11.26 9.41
CA SER A 162 -12.67 -11.80 10.75
C SER A 162 -11.75 -13.03 10.77
N ALA A 163 -11.88 -13.92 9.79
CA ALA A 163 -11.00 -15.10 9.67
C ALA A 163 -9.52 -14.70 9.52
N ILE A 164 -9.23 -13.69 8.69
CA ILE A 164 -7.86 -13.18 8.49
C ILE A 164 -7.40 -12.44 9.75
N LYS A 165 -8.30 -11.66 10.38
CA LYS A 165 -8.00 -10.99 11.66
C LYS A 165 -7.57 -12.00 12.72
N ALA A 166 -8.29 -13.12 12.85
CA ALA A 166 -7.96 -14.18 13.82
C ALA A 166 -6.58 -14.80 13.58
N VAL A 167 -6.22 -15.10 12.33
CA VAL A 167 -4.88 -15.62 11.98
C VAL A 167 -3.79 -14.57 12.30
N LEU A 168 -4.01 -13.31 11.93
CA LEU A 168 -3.07 -12.23 12.21
C LEU A 168 -2.93 -11.94 13.71
N HIS A 169 -3.96 -12.16 14.52
CA HIS A 169 -3.87 -12.02 15.97
C HIS A 169 -2.91 -13.03 16.62
N GLN A 170 -2.68 -14.18 16.00
CA GLN A 170 -1.76 -15.20 16.49
C GLN A 170 -0.29 -14.90 16.14
N GLN A 171 -0.05 -14.02 15.17
CA GLN A 171 1.29 -13.67 14.73
C GLN A 171 1.78 -12.43 15.50
N ARG A 172 2.61 -12.65 16.53
CA ARG A 172 3.18 -11.58 17.35
C ARG A 172 4.71 -11.67 17.41
N PRO A 173 5.45 -10.54 17.30
CA PRO A 173 4.95 -9.18 17.07
C PRO A 173 4.40 -9.01 15.66
N LEU A 174 3.27 -8.31 15.54
CA LEU A 174 2.63 -8.08 14.25
C LEU A 174 3.42 -7.05 13.45
N LYS A 175 3.61 -7.30 12.16
CA LYS A 175 4.31 -6.41 11.22
C LYS A 175 3.39 -5.98 10.10
N ILE A 176 3.65 -4.81 9.52
CA ILE A 176 2.83 -4.31 8.40
C ILE A 176 2.97 -5.23 7.18
N SER A 177 4.17 -5.74 6.92
CA SER A 177 4.43 -6.68 5.81
C SER A 177 3.58 -7.95 5.91
N VAL A 178 3.45 -8.51 7.10
CA VAL A 178 2.65 -9.71 7.38
C VAL A 178 1.16 -9.47 7.10
N ILE A 179 0.62 -8.31 7.52
CA ILE A 179 -0.77 -7.94 7.22
C ILE A 179 -0.97 -7.80 5.71
N LYS A 180 -0.07 -7.10 5.03
CA LYS A 180 -0.15 -6.90 3.57
C LYS A 180 -0.12 -8.23 2.83
N GLU A 181 0.80 -9.12 3.18
CA GLU A 181 0.90 -10.44 2.57
C GLU A 181 -0.37 -11.28 2.77
N ALA A 182 -0.92 -11.32 3.99
CA ALA A 182 -2.16 -12.04 4.27
C ALA A 182 -3.36 -11.49 3.46
N LEU A 183 -3.47 -10.15 3.36
CA LEU A 183 -4.50 -9.50 2.57
C LEU A 183 -4.31 -9.73 1.07
N ASP A 184 -3.08 -9.68 0.58
CA ASP A 184 -2.76 -9.96 -0.82
C ASP A 184 -3.10 -11.40 -1.22
N ASN A 185 -2.81 -12.36 -0.34
CA ASN A 185 -3.19 -13.76 -0.54
C ASN A 185 -4.72 -13.90 -0.61
N LYS A 186 -5.46 -13.24 0.29
CA LYS A 186 -6.92 -13.23 0.23
C LYS A 186 -7.47 -12.62 -1.06
N ARG A 187 -6.88 -11.52 -1.52
CA ARG A 187 -7.24 -10.87 -2.80
C ARG A 187 -7.08 -11.85 -3.97
N ARG A 188 -5.99 -12.64 -3.98
CA ARG A 188 -5.74 -13.65 -5.01
C ARG A 188 -6.77 -14.77 -4.96
N GLU A 189 -7.06 -15.32 -3.78
CA GLU A 189 -8.11 -16.35 -3.61
C GLU A 189 -9.47 -15.90 -4.14
N ALA A 190 -9.88 -14.66 -3.86
CA ALA A 190 -11.14 -14.10 -4.37
C ALA A 190 -11.15 -13.98 -5.90
N SER A 191 -9.97 -13.79 -6.52
CA SER A 191 -9.81 -13.74 -7.98
C SER A 191 -9.79 -15.15 -8.60
N SER A 192 -9.29 -16.16 -7.87
CA SER A 192 -9.26 -17.56 -8.30
C SER A 192 -10.61 -18.27 -8.16
N GLY A 193 -11.40 -17.91 -7.13
CA GLY A 193 -12.71 -18.49 -6.86
C GLY A 193 -13.81 -18.10 -7.86
N ALA A 194 -13.55 -17.15 -8.78
CA ALA A 194 -14.47 -16.82 -9.86
C ALA A 194 -14.43 -17.82 -11.04
N SER A 195 -13.51 -18.80 -11.02
CA SER A 195 -13.34 -19.78 -12.10
C SER A 195 -13.36 -21.25 -11.67
N GLU A 196 -13.84 -21.57 -10.47
CA GLU A 196 -14.02 -22.97 -10.06
C GLU A 196 -15.50 -23.35 -10.07
N SER A 197 -15.92 -23.97 -11.18
CA SER A 197 -16.98 -24.97 -11.12
C SER A 197 -16.60 -25.99 -10.04
N ALA A 198 -17.41 -26.07 -8.99
CA ALA A 198 -17.19 -26.94 -7.83
C ALA A 198 -16.65 -28.33 -8.24
N PRO A 199 -15.54 -28.81 -7.65
CA PRO A 199 -15.11 -30.18 -7.90
C PRO A 199 -16.19 -31.12 -7.34
N THR A 200 -16.87 -31.81 -8.25
CA THR A 200 -17.76 -32.92 -7.88
C THR A 200 -16.90 -34.03 -7.31
N ILE A 201 -16.90 -34.18 -5.98
CA ILE A 201 -16.32 -35.34 -5.31
C ILE A 201 -17.13 -36.56 -5.76
N LYS A 202 -16.59 -37.33 -6.71
CA LYS A 202 -17.12 -38.65 -7.04
C LYS A 202 -16.77 -39.61 -5.90
N GLN A 203 -17.75 -39.88 -5.04
CA GLN A 203 -17.69 -41.00 -4.12
C GLN A 203 -17.70 -42.30 -4.94
N GLU A 204 -16.57 -43.00 -5.02
CA GLU A 204 -16.55 -44.37 -5.52
C GLU A 204 -17.23 -45.27 -4.49
N SER A 205 -18.38 -45.83 -4.87
CA SER A 205 -19.06 -46.87 -4.11
C SER A 205 -18.33 -48.20 -4.29
N ALA A 206 -17.47 -48.55 -3.33
CA ALA A 206 -16.83 -49.87 -3.25
C ALA A 206 -17.84 -50.95 -2.77
N TYR A 207 -18.84 -51.27 -3.59
CA TYR A 207 -19.68 -52.46 -3.40
C TYR A 207 -19.90 -53.15 -4.75
N LYS A 208 -18.94 -54.00 -5.15
CA LYS A 208 -19.15 -55.19 -5.99
C LYS A 208 -17.84 -55.96 -6.23
N ALA A 209 -17.40 -56.68 -5.20
CA ALA A 209 -16.62 -57.92 -5.27
C ALA A 209 -16.53 -58.41 -3.81
N ALA A 210 -16.88 -59.63 -3.39
CA ALA A 210 -17.01 -60.88 -4.10
C ALA A 210 -18.11 -61.71 -3.44
N ARG A 211 -19.03 -62.24 -4.26
CA ARG A 211 -19.77 -63.45 -3.92
C ARG A 211 -18.77 -64.60 -3.99
N THR A 212 -18.29 -65.06 -2.84
CA THR A 212 -17.88 -66.44 -2.48
C THR A 212 -16.93 -66.36 -1.29
N TRP A 213 -17.49 -66.34 -0.08
CA TRP A 213 -16.75 -66.68 1.13
C TRP A 213 -17.23 -68.07 1.57
N PRO A 214 -16.34 -69.06 1.73
CA PRO A 214 -16.71 -70.33 2.35
C PRO A 214 -17.12 -70.09 3.80
N THR A 215 -18.28 -70.61 4.19
CA THR A 215 -18.80 -70.56 5.55
C THR A 215 -17.91 -71.40 6.49
N CYS A 216 -17.40 -70.80 7.56
CA CYS A 216 -16.71 -71.54 8.61
C CYS A 216 -17.70 -72.42 9.38
N GLN A 217 -17.52 -73.75 9.34
CA GLN A 217 -18.18 -74.66 10.27
C GLN A 217 -17.31 -74.84 11.53
N PRO A 218 -17.92 -74.94 12.73
CA PRO A 218 -17.19 -75.10 13.98
C PRO A 218 -16.87 -76.57 14.27
N GLY A 219 -15.59 -76.85 14.55
CA GLY A 219 -15.16 -77.96 15.40
C GLY A 219 -14.45 -79.12 14.70
N LEU A 220 -13.14 -79.22 14.89
CA LEU A 220 -12.41 -80.46 15.20
C LEU A 220 -10.92 -80.19 15.46
N GLY A 221 -10.50 -80.45 16.71
CA GLY A 221 -9.28 -81.17 17.08
C GLY A 221 -7.89 -80.71 16.60
N LEU A 222 -7.15 -80.09 17.51
CA LEU A 222 -5.73 -80.35 17.87
C LEU A 222 -4.72 -80.70 16.76
N THR A 223 -3.64 -79.91 16.65
CA THR A 223 -2.34 -80.33 17.23
C THR A 223 -1.28 -79.21 17.18
N LEU A 224 -0.63 -79.09 18.33
CA LEU A 224 0.50 -78.26 18.67
C LEU A 224 1.77 -78.75 17.96
N ARG A 225 2.51 -77.90 17.23
CA ARG A 225 3.97 -78.07 17.05
C ARG A 225 4.71 -76.73 17.07
N ARG A 226 5.61 -76.63 18.06
CA ARG A 226 6.63 -75.61 18.28
C ARG A 226 7.68 -75.64 17.16
N SER A 227 8.20 -74.48 16.77
CA SER A 227 9.63 -74.33 16.40
C SER A 227 10.06 -72.87 16.60
N THR A 228 10.76 -72.61 17.71
CA THR A 228 12.17 -72.18 17.83
C THR A 228 12.48 -70.72 17.48
N ARG A 229 12.55 -69.92 18.56
CA ARG A 229 13.21 -68.62 18.66
C ARG A 229 14.71 -68.87 18.94
N ARG A 230 15.62 -68.41 18.07
CA ARG A 230 17.04 -68.25 18.43
C ARG A 230 17.51 -66.82 18.13
N ARG A 231 17.86 -66.19 19.24
CA ARG A 231 18.73 -65.04 19.53
C ARG A 231 19.99 -64.97 18.64
N LEU A 232 20.44 -63.77 18.30
CA LEU A 232 21.76 -63.28 18.71
C LEU A 232 21.87 -61.75 18.63
N GLU A 233 22.18 -61.16 19.79
CA GLU A 233 22.70 -59.82 19.99
C GLU A 233 24.18 -59.79 19.60
N ARG A 234 24.69 -58.63 19.12
CA ARG A 234 25.80 -57.89 19.77
C ARG A 234 26.13 -56.58 19.04
N LYS A 235 26.15 -55.50 19.82
CA LYS A 235 27.04 -54.31 19.68
C LYS A 235 28.48 -54.79 19.92
N ASP A 236 29.54 -54.19 19.40
CA ASP A 236 29.97 -52.78 19.35
C ASP A 236 30.79 -52.53 18.07
#